data_AF-A0A7Y5VSZ0-F1
#
_entry.id   AF-A0A7Y5VSZ0-F1
#
_cell.length_a   1.000
_cell.length_b   1.000
_cell.length_c   1.000
_cell.angle_alpha   90.00
_cell.angle_beta   90.00
_cell.angle_gamma   90.00
#
_symmetry.space_group_name_H-M   'P 1'
#
loop_
_entity.id
_entity.type
_entity.pdbx_description
1 polymer ?
#
loop_
_entity_poly.entity_id
_entity_poly.type
_entity_poly.pdbx_seq_one_letter_code
_entity_poly.pdbx_strand_id
1 'polypeptide(L)'
;MPIDIEKETLLSLTQATKVVPTVNGRRPAIATLWRWCRKGLGGVNLEYVRIGRNIATSREALNRFFNRLAAIDTPAEGTRPSPQARRLVPTPRARQRMLDEADRVLERAGI
;
A
#
# COMPACT_ATOMS: atom_id res chain seq x y z
N MET A 1 -12.28 -4.41 12.54
CA MET A 1 -12.54 -5.01 13.86
C MET A 1 -11.81 -4.18 14.89
N PRO A 2 -12.41 -3.96 16.08
CA PRO A 2 -11.65 -3.39 17.18
C PRO A 2 -10.56 -4.37 17.63
N ILE A 3 -9.43 -3.84 18.10
CA ILE A 3 -8.37 -4.65 18.71
C ILE A 3 -8.82 -5.06 20.11
N ASP A 4 -8.66 -6.33 20.44
CA ASP A 4 -8.84 -6.87 21.79
C ASP A 4 -7.50 -6.76 22.55
N ILE A 5 -7.46 -5.90 23.57
CA ILE A 5 -6.23 -5.60 24.31
C ILE A 5 -5.77 -6.78 25.17
N GLU A 6 -6.67 -7.67 25.58
CA GLU A 6 -6.34 -8.81 26.44
C GLU A 6 -5.78 -10.01 25.66
N LYS A 7 -6.13 -10.11 24.37
CA LYS A 7 -5.77 -11.25 23.53
C LYS A 7 -4.70 -10.95 22.48
N GLU A 8 -4.56 -9.70 22.07
CA GLU A 8 -3.66 -9.31 20.99
C GLU A 8 -2.34 -8.73 21.51
N THR A 9 -1.27 -8.92 20.75
CA THR A 9 0.05 -8.41 21.12
C THR A 9 0.19 -6.96 20.66
N LEU A 10 -0.02 -6.01 21.59
CA LEU A 10 0.08 -4.58 21.30
C LEU A 10 1.51 -4.13 20.98
N LEU A 11 1.61 -3.23 20.00
CA LEU A 11 2.84 -2.61 19.52
C LEU A 11 2.60 -1.11 19.30
N SER A 12 3.51 -0.28 19.80
CA SER A 12 3.59 1.11 19.33
C SER A 12 3.84 1.15 17.82
N LEU A 13 3.49 2.24 17.14
CA LEU A 13 3.77 2.36 15.70
C LEU A 13 5.26 2.23 15.39
N THR A 14 6.14 2.74 16.25
CA THR A 14 7.60 2.58 16.10
C THR A 14 8.00 1.11 16.17
N GLN A 15 7.47 0.34 17.12
CA GLN A 15 7.73 -1.10 17.20
C GLN A 15 7.16 -1.84 15.98
N ALA A 16 5.97 -1.48 15.53
CA ALA A 16 5.35 -2.05 14.35
C ALA A 16 6.23 -1.88 13.09
N THR A 17 6.92 -0.74 12.90
CA THR A 17 7.86 -0.58 11.77
C THR A 17 8.99 -1.60 11.75
N LYS A 18 9.38 -2.15 12.91
CA LYS A 18 10.44 -3.16 13.03
C LYS A 18 9.93 -4.59 12.76
N VAL A 19 8.64 -4.82 12.99
CA VAL A 19 7.99 -6.12 12.81
C VAL A 19 7.55 -6.33 11.36
N VAL A 20 7.12 -5.25 10.68
CA VAL A 20 6.70 -5.32 9.29
C VAL A 20 7.91 -5.65 8.39
N PRO A 21 7.75 -6.54 7.39
CA PRO A 21 8.81 -6.87 6.44
C PRO A 21 9.37 -5.66 5.71
N THR A 22 10.61 -5.77 5.24
CA THR A 22 11.20 -4.77 4.36
C THR A 22 10.61 -4.89 2.96
N VAL A 23 10.35 -3.74 2.34
CA VAL A 23 9.90 -3.64 0.95
C VAL A 23 11.00 -2.88 0.20
N ASN A 24 11.51 -3.47 -0.89
CA ASN A 24 12.63 -2.90 -1.66
C ASN A 24 13.86 -2.59 -0.77
N GLY A 25 14.18 -3.49 0.17
CA GLY A 25 15.31 -3.37 1.08
C GLY A 25 15.13 -2.34 2.21
N ARG A 26 13.98 -1.68 2.33
CA ARG A 26 13.72 -0.66 3.36
C ARG A 26 12.49 -0.99 4.20
N ARG A 27 12.54 -0.68 5.50
CA ARG A 27 11.37 -0.78 6.37
C ARG A 27 10.40 0.37 6.07
N PRO A 28 9.08 0.14 6.15
CA PRO A 28 8.12 1.24 6.09
C PRO A 28 8.38 2.27 7.19
N ALA A 29 8.38 3.54 6.81
CA ALA A 29 8.50 4.64 7.78
C ALA A 29 7.27 4.71 8.70
N ILE A 30 7.45 5.25 9.91
CA ILE A 30 6.36 5.42 10.89
C ILE A 30 5.18 6.23 10.32
N ALA A 31 5.46 7.23 9.48
CA ALA A 31 4.45 8.03 8.80
C ALA A 31 3.56 7.20 7.85
N THR A 32 4.12 6.14 7.25
CA THR A 32 3.36 5.20 6.41
C THR A 32 2.34 4.42 7.23
N LEU A 33 2.74 3.88 8.40
CA LEU A 33 1.84 3.17 9.30
C LEU A 33 0.76 4.12 9.86
N TRP A 34 1.14 5.34 10.25
CA TRP A 34 0.19 6.35 10.70
C TRP A 34 -0.85 6.66 9.61
N ARG A 35 -0.42 6.77 8.35
CA ARG A 35 -1.32 6.93 7.20
C ARG A 35 -2.25 5.73 7.07
N TRP A 36 -1.75 4.50 7.20
CA TRP A 36 -2.60 3.30 7.14
C TRP A 36 -3.67 3.29 8.25
N CYS A 37 -3.35 3.76 9.45
CA CYS A 37 -4.35 3.89 10.51
C CYS A 37 -5.41 4.94 10.18
N ARG A 38 -5.00 6.13 9.71
CA ARG A 38 -5.91 7.28 9.55
C ARG A 38 -6.66 7.30 8.22
N LYS A 39 -5.96 7.07 7.11
CA LYS A 39 -6.49 7.17 5.74
C LYS A 39 -6.66 5.80 5.08
N GLY A 40 -5.98 4.78 5.58
CA GLY A 40 -5.96 3.46 4.97
C GLY A 40 -5.08 3.38 3.73
N LEU A 41 -5.18 2.23 3.07
CA LEU A 41 -4.57 1.88 1.80
C LEU A 41 -5.59 1.02 1.04
N GLY A 42 -5.91 1.37 -0.20
CA GLY A 42 -6.87 0.59 -1.01
C GLY A 42 -8.26 0.43 -0.36
N GLY A 43 -8.70 1.39 0.47
CA GLY A 43 -9.97 1.30 1.20
C GLY A 43 -9.93 0.47 2.49
N VAL A 44 -8.78 -0.11 2.84
CA VAL A 44 -8.58 -0.84 4.10
C VAL A 44 -7.78 0.02 5.07
N ASN A 45 -8.22 0.10 6.32
CA ASN A 45 -7.51 0.80 7.39
C ASN A 45 -6.80 -0.19 8.31
N LEU A 46 -5.60 0.19 8.78
CA LEU A 46 -4.91 -0.54 9.83
C LEU A 46 -5.58 -0.24 11.17
N GLU A 47 -6.05 -1.30 11.84
CA GLU A 47 -6.70 -1.20 13.15
C GLU A 47 -5.69 -0.71 14.19
N TYR A 48 -6.16 0.15 15.09
CA TYR A 48 -5.34 0.77 16.12
C TYR A 48 -6.17 1.09 17.36
N VAL A 49 -5.50 1.17 18.50
CA VAL A 49 -6.03 1.67 19.78
C VAL A 49 -5.35 2.97 20.15
N ARG A 50 -6.07 3.82 20.89
CA ARG A 50 -5.51 5.06 21.42
C ARG A 50 -5.17 4.87 22.89
N ILE A 51 -3.91 5.14 23.24
CA ILE A 51 -3.38 5.01 24.59
C ILE A 51 -2.86 6.40 24.99
N GLY A 52 -3.71 7.16 25.67
CA GLY A 52 -3.47 8.57 25.96
C GLY A 52 -3.27 9.39 24.68
N ARG A 53 -2.10 10.04 24.56
CA ARG A 53 -1.73 10.85 23.37
C ARG A 53 -1.16 10.03 22.22
N ASN A 54 -0.85 8.75 22.44
CA ASN A 54 -0.24 7.88 21.45
C ASN A 54 -1.25 6.89 20.86
N ILE A 55 -0.88 6.26 19.75
CA ILE A 55 -1.62 5.13 19.18
C ILE A 55 -0.73 3.89 19.10
N ALA A 56 -1.36 2.74 19.28
CA ALA A 56 -0.74 1.43 19.15
C ALA A 56 -1.58 0.58 18.19
N THR A 57 -0.94 -0.37 17.54
CA THR A 57 -1.58 -1.43 16.76
C THR A 57 -1.25 -2.77 17.41
N SER A 58 -1.62 -3.89 16.79
CA SER A 58 -1.23 -5.21 17.24
C SER A 58 -0.61 -6.01 16.10
N ARG A 59 0.08 -7.10 16.43
CA ARG A 59 0.63 -8.03 15.42
C ARG A 59 -0.50 -8.65 14.59
N GLU A 60 -1.60 -8.98 15.24
CA GLU A 60 -2.79 -9.58 14.67
C GLU A 60 -3.52 -8.60 13.74
N ALA A 61 -3.64 -7.33 14.14
CA ALA A 61 -4.18 -6.26 13.30
C ALA A 61 -3.36 -6.04 12.03
N LEU A 62 -2.01 -6.08 12.12
CA LEU A 62 -1.14 -6.01 10.95
C LEU A 62 -1.40 -7.17 9.99
N ASN A 63 -1.52 -8.39 10.50
CA ASN A 63 -1.83 -9.57 9.69
C ASN A 63 -3.19 -9.41 8.99
N ARG A 64 -4.25 -9.04 9.74
CA ARG A 64 -5.59 -8.79 9.17
C ARG A 64 -5.54 -7.70 8.09
N PHE A 65 -4.80 -6.63 8.32
CA PHE A 65 -4.65 -5.52 7.38
C PHE A 65 -4.02 -5.99 6.06
N PHE A 66 -2.89 -6.69 6.10
CA PHE A 66 -2.23 -7.17 4.87
C PHE A 66 -3.05 -8.23 4.13
N ASN A 67 -3.70 -9.15 4.85
CA ASN A 67 -4.56 -10.16 4.22
C ASN A 67 -5.76 -9.53 3.51
N ARG A 68 -6.36 -8.49 4.10
CA ARG A 68 -7.45 -7.74 3.44
C ARG A 68 -6.97 -7.00 2.19
N LEU A 69 -5.76 -6.44 2.20
CA LEU A 69 -5.17 -5.83 1.01
C LEU A 69 -4.93 -6.87 -0.09
N ALA A 70 -4.34 -8.01 0.26
CA ALA A 70 -4.09 -9.09 -0.70
C ALA A 70 -5.39 -9.64 -1.32
N ALA A 71 -6.47 -9.71 -0.53
CA ALA A 71 -7.79 -10.11 -1.02
C ALA A 71 -8.39 -9.11 -2.03
N ILE A 72 -8.03 -7.82 -1.95
CA ILE A 72 -8.44 -6.81 -2.94
C ILE A 72 -7.61 -6.92 -4.21
N ASP A 73 -6.32 -7.23 -4.08
CA ASP A 73 -5.42 -7.41 -5.22
C ASP A 73 -5.69 -8.70 -6.00
N THR A 74 -6.34 -9.69 -5.38
CA THR A 74 -6.74 -10.95 -6.02
C THR A 74 -8.13 -10.77 -6.63
N PRO A 75 -8.27 -10.62 -7.97
CA PRO A 75 -9.58 -10.56 -8.59
C PRO A 75 -10.29 -11.89 -8.36
N ALA A 76 -11.53 -11.83 -7.85
CA ALA A 76 -12.40 -13.00 -7.79
C ALA A 76 -12.53 -13.59 -9.21
N GLU A 77 -12.32 -14.89 -9.32
CA GLU A 77 -12.40 -15.65 -10.57
C GLU A 77 -13.74 -15.35 -11.25
N GLY A 78 -13.70 -14.60 -12.37
CA GLY A 78 -14.89 -14.17 -13.13
C GLY A 78 -15.20 -12.67 -13.13
N THR A 79 -14.58 -11.84 -12.29
CA THR A 79 -14.74 -10.38 -12.38
C THR A 79 -13.54 -9.77 -13.08
N ARG A 80 -13.60 -9.61 -14.41
CA ARG A 80 -12.63 -8.74 -15.11
C ARG A 80 -12.79 -7.33 -14.51
N PRO A 81 -11.76 -6.73 -13.90
CA PRO A 81 -11.86 -5.34 -13.48
C PRO A 81 -12.13 -4.51 -14.74
N SER A 82 -13.28 -3.83 -14.77
CA SER A 82 -13.57 -2.82 -15.79
C SER A 82 -12.43 -1.81 -15.78
N PRO A 83 -11.88 -1.44 -16.95
CA PRO A 83 -10.80 -0.47 -17.06
C PRO A 83 -11.34 0.94 -16.84
N GLN A 84 -12.03 1.19 -15.74
CA GLN A 84 -12.09 2.53 -15.16
C GLN A 84 -10.73 2.78 -14.51
N ALA A 85 -9.77 2.97 -15.41
CA ALA A 85 -8.40 3.27 -15.15
C ALA A 85 -8.32 4.34 -14.07
N ARG A 86 -7.66 4.00 -12.96
CA ARG A 86 -6.82 5.00 -12.28
C ARG A 86 -6.06 5.68 -13.42
N ARG A 87 -6.34 6.94 -13.71
CA ARG A 87 -5.53 7.76 -14.62
C ARG A 87 -4.13 7.80 -13.99
N LEU A 88 -3.31 6.81 -14.32
CA LEU A 88 -1.91 6.77 -13.96
C LEU A 88 -1.29 7.90 -14.77
N VAL A 89 -1.04 9.03 -14.11
CA VAL A 89 -0.24 10.10 -14.69
C VAL A 89 1.14 9.47 -14.95
N PRO A 90 1.60 9.38 -16.21
CA PRO A 90 2.88 8.76 -16.51
C PRO A 90 3.99 9.46 -15.73
N THR A 91 4.85 8.68 -15.08
CA THR A 91 6.04 9.24 -14.42
C THR A 91 6.93 9.93 -15.46
N PRO A 92 7.76 10.92 -15.09
CA PRO A 92 8.64 11.61 -16.03
C PRO A 92 9.51 10.66 -16.86
N ARG A 93 10.02 9.58 -16.24
CA ARG A 93 10.79 8.53 -16.93
C ARG A 93 9.96 7.70 -17.91
N ALA A 94 8.71 7.38 -17.57
CA ALA A 94 7.81 6.67 -18.47
C ALA A 94 7.49 7.54 -19.69
N ARG A 95 7.25 8.85 -19.47
CA ARG A 95 7.02 9.82 -20.54
C ARG A 95 8.21 9.93 -21.49
N GLN A 96 9.43 10.03 -20.94
CA GLN A 96 10.64 10.12 -21.76
C GLN A 96 10.81 8.90 -22.66
N ARG A 97 10.65 7.68 -22.11
CA ARG A 97 10.74 6.46 -22.93
C ARG A 97 9.71 6.40 -24.04
N MET A 98 8.49 6.88 -23.78
CA MET A 98 7.44 6.94 -24.80
C MET A 98 7.78 7.92 -25.91
N LEU A 99 8.41 9.06 -25.58
CA LEU A 99 8.93 10.00 -26.58
C LEU A 99 10.07 9.37 -27.38
N ASP A 100 11.07 8.79 -26.71
CA ASP A 100 12.19 8.13 -27.38
C ASP A 100 11.73 6.97 -28.28
N GLU A 101 10.67 6.25 -27.89
CA GLU A 101 10.08 5.18 -28.68
C GLU A 101 9.29 5.72 -29.88
N ALA A 102 8.55 6.81 -29.70
CA ALA A 102 7.88 7.50 -30.80
C ALA A 102 8.90 8.03 -31.81
N ASP A 103 9.98 8.65 -31.33
CA ASP A 103 11.06 9.19 -32.17
C ASP A 103 11.73 8.07 -32.98
N ARG A 104 12.01 6.91 -32.37
CA ARG A 104 12.55 5.74 -33.11
C ARG A 104 11.58 5.19 -34.16
N VAL A 105 10.28 5.27 -33.93
CA VAL A 105 9.27 4.84 -34.90
C VAL A 105 9.23 5.80 -36.08
N LEU A 106 9.32 7.11 -35.83
CA LEU A 106 9.41 8.14 -36.86
C LEU A 106 10.70 7.98 -37.69
N GLU A 107 11.85 7.81 -37.02
CA GLU A 107 13.14 7.55 -37.67
C GLU A 107 13.09 6.29 -38.56
N ARG A 108 12.47 5.20 -38.08
CA ARG A 108 12.31 3.97 -38.87
C ARG A 108 11.36 4.16 -40.05
N ALA A 109 10.35 5.02 -39.90
CA ALA A 109 9.40 5.35 -40.96
C ALA A 109 9.94 6.38 -41.97
N GLY A 110 11.08 7.02 -41.67
CA GLY A 110 11.74 8.00 -42.53
C GLY A 110 11.01 9.34 -42.62
N ILE A 111 10.29 9.72 -41.55
CA ILE A 111 9.56 11.00 -41.41
C ILE A 111 10.15 11.77 -40.24
#